data_AF-A0A8J9XA70-F1
#
_entry.id   AF-A0A8J9XA70-F1
#
_cell.length_a   1.000
_cell.length_b   1.000
_cell.length_c   1.000
_cell.angle_alpha   90.00
_cell.angle_beta   90.00
_cell.angle_gamma   90.00
#
_symmetry.space_group_name_H-M   'P 1'
#
loop_
_entity.id
_entity.type
_entity.pdbx_description
1 polymer ?
#
loop_
_entity_poly.entity_id
_entity_poly.type
_entity_poly.pdbx_seq_one_letter_code
_entity_poly.pdbx_strand_id
1 'polypeptide(L)'
;MLSRRTGLTSQSAAASPRLVPTPLSKARRKISARNVILAVIALPIVLSGLILLAGLCLYRAQHAAERSKALASTTQRSSPSIIAIDDKDVKYHVIFSTGCSAYQDWQSFVFFHRAWVVKQPGIVTRVVSGCNPEDQATLQSFFDSMILPMAPERFRIHFTPDFSRVKPGTNYKYFNK
;
A
#
# COMPACT_ATOMS: atom_id res chain seq x y z
N MET A 1 -28.07 34.62 39.76
CA MET A 1 -29.01 35.28 38.84
C MET A 1 -29.29 34.30 37.72
N LEU A 2 -30.51 33.73 37.69
CA LEU A 2 -31.56 34.05 36.70
C LEU A 2 -31.09 33.70 35.27
N SER A 3 -31.74 32.89 34.46
CA SER A 3 -33.10 32.35 34.49
C SER A 3 -33.26 31.54 33.20
N ARG A 4 -34.04 30.45 33.23
CA ARG A 4 -35.10 30.09 32.25
C ARG A 4 -34.77 30.02 30.74
N ARG A 5 -35.40 29.18 29.92
CA ARG A 5 -36.32 28.04 30.03
C ARG A 5 -36.55 27.60 28.57
N THR A 6 -36.63 26.30 28.35
CA THR A 6 -37.63 25.56 27.54
C THR A 6 -38.19 26.16 26.24
N GLY A 7 -38.23 25.33 25.20
CA GLY A 7 -39.19 25.49 24.10
C GLY A 7 -39.18 24.34 23.09
N LEU A 8 -39.73 23.18 23.47
CA LEU A 8 -40.25 22.18 22.53
C LEU A 8 -41.56 22.72 21.92
N THR A 9 -41.70 22.66 20.60
CA THR A 9 -42.98 22.69 19.86
C THR A 9 -42.83 21.67 18.73
N SER A 10 -43.36 20.45 18.90
CA SER A 10 -44.73 20.01 18.65
C SER A 10 -45.18 20.17 17.19
N GLN A 11 -45.42 19.01 16.60
CA GLN A 11 -45.92 18.72 15.25
C GLN A 11 -47.25 19.43 14.96
N SER A 12 -47.48 19.74 13.69
CA SER A 12 -48.85 19.80 13.15
C SER A 12 -48.85 19.31 11.70
N ALA A 13 -49.42 18.12 11.52
CA ALA A 13 -49.85 17.60 10.24
C ALA A 13 -50.91 18.54 9.64
N ALA A 14 -50.72 18.97 8.39
CA ALA A 14 -51.73 19.69 7.63
C ALA A 14 -52.12 18.86 6.40
N ALA A 15 -53.43 18.76 6.22
CA ALA A 15 -54.16 17.82 5.40
C ALA A 15 -53.90 17.94 3.89
N SER A 16 -53.91 16.78 3.21
CA SER A 16 -53.96 16.65 1.76
C SER A 16 -55.22 17.29 1.16
N PRO A 17 -55.09 18.18 0.16
CA PRO A 17 -56.21 18.55 -0.70
C PRO A 17 -56.49 17.42 -1.71
N ARG A 18 -57.79 17.06 -1.83
CA ARG A 18 -58.33 16.13 -2.84
C ARG A 18 -57.98 16.60 -4.25
N LEU A 19 -57.30 15.73 -5.00
CA LEU A 19 -57.11 15.85 -6.44
C LEU A 19 -58.43 15.62 -7.17
N VAL A 20 -58.90 16.65 -7.87
CA VAL A 20 -59.97 16.56 -8.87
C VAL A 20 -59.39 15.91 -10.13
N PRO A 21 -59.96 14.81 -10.67
CA PRO A 21 -59.50 14.25 -11.92
C PRO A 21 -59.92 15.16 -13.08
N THR A 22 -58.97 15.86 -13.66
CA THR A 22 -59.14 16.55 -14.94
C THR A 22 -59.22 15.53 -16.09
N PRO A 23 -60.04 15.79 -17.12
CA PRO A 23 -60.18 14.89 -18.25
C PRO A 23 -58.84 14.78 -18.99
N LEU A 24 -58.35 13.54 -19.12
CA LEU A 24 -57.16 13.20 -19.92
C LEU A 24 -57.44 13.54 -21.39
N SER A 25 -57.10 14.77 -21.79
CA SER A 25 -56.97 15.14 -23.19
C SER A 25 -55.80 14.32 -23.76
N LYS A 26 -56.11 13.43 -24.70
CA LYS A 26 -55.10 12.67 -25.46
C LYS A 26 -54.36 13.63 -26.39
N ALA A 27 -53.45 14.41 -25.83
CA ALA A 27 -52.44 15.14 -26.58
C ALA A 27 -51.46 14.10 -27.15
N ARG A 28 -51.77 13.63 -28.37
CA ARG A 28 -50.88 12.78 -29.16
C ARG A 28 -49.66 13.61 -29.53
N ARG A 29 -48.66 13.63 -28.63
CA ARG A 29 -47.37 14.29 -28.86
C ARG A 29 -46.78 13.72 -30.14
N LYS A 30 -46.73 14.53 -31.20
CA LYS A 30 -45.96 14.20 -32.41
C LYS A 30 -44.51 14.12 -31.98
N ILE A 31 -44.00 12.90 -31.88
CA ILE A 31 -42.59 12.65 -31.57
C ILE A 31 -41.79 13.21 -32.75
N SER A 32 -41.13 14.36 -32.51
CA SER A 32 -40.25 14.98 -33.49
C SER A 32 -39.04 14.07 -33.74
N ALA A 33 -38.66 13.88 -35.00
CA ALA A 33 -37.53 13.02 -35.39
C ALA A 33 -36.23 13.39 -34.64
N ARG A 34 -36.04 14.65 -34.26
CA ARG A 34 -34.90 15.11 -33.43
C ARG A 34 -34.89 14.50 -32.03
N ASN A 35 -36.08 14.32 -31.43
CA ASN A 35 -36.20 13.69 -30.11
C ASN A 35 -36.00 12.17 -30.19
N VAL A 36 -36.32 11.54 -31.33
CA VAL A 36 -36.00 10.13 -31.58
C VAL A 36 -34.50 9.93 -31.67
N ILE A 37 -33.79 10.76 -32.45
CA ILE A 37 -32.34 10.67 -32.62
C ILE A 37 -31.61 10.88 -31.28
N LEU A 38 -32.01 11.89 -30.50
CA LEU A 38 -31.43 12.12 -29.17
C LEU A 38 -31.69 10.94 -28.21
N ALA A 39 -32.88 10.34 -28.26
CA ALA A 39 -33.18 9.16 -27.45
C ALA A 39 -32.34 7.94 -27.88
N VAL A 40 -32.15 7.73 -29.18
CA VAL A 40 -31.34 6.61 -29.72
C VAL A 40 -29.86 6.72 -29.33
N ILE A 41 -29.32 7.93 -29.17
CA ILE A 41 -27.93 8.14 -28.76
C ILE A 41 -27.78 8.16 -27.23
N ALA A 42 -28.72 8.78 -26.50
CA ALA A 42 -28.61 8.90 -25.05
C ALA A 42 -28.84 7.56 -24.33
N LEU A 43 -29.74 6.71 -24.83
CA LEU A 43 -30.08 5.44 -24.22
C LEU A 43 -28.88 4.47 -24.11
N PRO A 44 -28.05 4.22 -25.15
CA PRO A 44 -26.89 3.34 -25.03
C PRO A 44 -25.79 3.90 -24.13
N ILE A 45 -25.63 5.23 -24.03
CA ILE A 45 -24.63 5.86 -23.15
C ILE A 45 -25.03 5.71 -21.68
N VAL A 46 -26.31 5.93 -21.36
CA VAL A 46 -26.82 5.72 -20.00
C VAL A 46 -26.77 4.24 -19.63
N LEU A 47 -27.13 3.35 -20.56
CA LEU A 47 -27.10 1.92 -20.33
C LEU A 47 -25.67 1.40 -20.13
N SER A 48 -24.69 1.86 -20.92
CA SER A 48 -23.28 1.47 -20.75
C SER A 48 -22.69 1.99 -19.43
N GLY A 49 -23.04 3.22 -19.02
CA GLY A 49 -22.66 3.77 -17.72
C GLY A 49 -23.22 2.97 -16.54
N LEU A 50 -24.48 2.56 -16.62
CA LEU A 50 -25.11 1.71 -15.60
C LEU A 50 -24.46 0.32 -15.51
N ILE A 51 -24.11 -0.29 -16.66
CA ILE A 51 -23.41 -1.58 -16.70
C ILE A 51 -22.01 -1.47 -16.06
N LEU A 52 -21.25 -0.42 -16.39
CA LEU A 52 -19.92 -0.18 -15.80
C LEU A 52 -19.99 0.03 -14.29
N LEU A 53 -20.95 0.82 -13.82
CA LEU A 53 -21.14 1.08 -12.39
C LEU A 53 -21.53 -0.19 -11.63
N ALA A 54 -22.46 -0.98 -12.17
CA ALA A 54 -22.84 -2.27 -11.59
C ALA A 54 -21.65 -3.25 -11.56
N GLY A 55 -20.85 -3.30 -12.63
CA GLY A 55 -19.63 -4.11 -12.70
C GLY A 55 -18.60 -3.71 -11.63
N LEU A 56 -18.35 -2.41 -11.45
CA LEU A 56 -17.46 -1.89 -10.40
C LEU A 56 -17.95 -2.24 -8.98
N CYS A 57 -19.26 -2.15 -8.74
CA CYS A 57 -19.86 -2.53 -7.46
C CYS A 57 -19.71 -4.04 -7.19
N LEU A 58 -19.98 -4.89 -8.19
CA LEU A 58 -19.83 -6.34 -8.07
C LEU A 58 -18.37 -6.74 -7.86
N TYR A 59 -17.43 -6.13 -8.60
CA TYR A 59 -15.99 -6.37 -8.44
C TYR A 59 -15.51 -6.02 -7.03
N ARG A 60 -15.94 -4.87 -6.49
CA ARG A 60 -15.61 -4.48 -5.10
C ARG A 60 -16.19 -5.44 -4.06
N ALA A 61 -17.42 -5.92 -4.26
CA ALA A 61 -18.05 -6.88 -3.36
C ALA A 61 -17.31 -8.24 -3.37
N GLN A 62 -16.90 -8.72 -4.54
CA GLN A 62 -16.13 -9.97 -4.68
C GLN A 62 -14.76 -9.85 -3.98
N HIS A 63 -14.03 -8.76 -4.21
CA HIS A 63 -12.74 -8.55 -3.54
C HIS A 63 -12.85 -8.40 -2.02
N ALA A 64 -13.93 -7.81 -1.51
CA ALA A 64 -14.17 -7.74 -0.07
C ALA A 64 -14.41 -9.14 0.54
N ALA A 65 -15.13 -10.01 -0.16
CA ALA A 65 -15.39 -11.38 0.29
C ALA A 65 -14.15 -12.30 0.24
N GLU A 66 -13.25 -12.09 -0.73
CA GLU A 66 -11.97 -12.81 -0.76
C GLU A 66 -11.04 -12.35 0.36
N ARG A 67 -11.03 -11.04 0.68
CA ARG A 67 -10.21 -10.49 1.76
C ARG A 67 -10.63 -11.01 3.14
N SER A 68 -11.93 -11.23 3.36
CA SER A 68 -12.43 -11.84 4.61
C SER A 68 -12.07 -13.32 4.73
N LYS A 69 -12.13 -14.09 3.64
CA LYS A 69 -11.67 -15.49 3.61
C LYS A 69 -10.16 -15.62 3.86
N ALA A 70 -9.35 -14.72 3.28
CA ALA A 70 -7.91 -14.70 3.50
C ALA A 70 -7.55 -14.37 4.97
N LEU A 71 -8.30 -13.47 5.61
CA LEU A 71 -8.09 -13.14 7.03
C LEU A 71 -8.53 -14.29 7.96
N ALA A 72 -9.66 -14.94 7.65
CA ALA A 72 -10.12 -16.11 8.40
C ALA A 72 -9.15 -17.30 8.29
N SER A 73 -8.58 -17.52 7.11
CA SER A 73 -7.58 -18.57 6.85
C SER A 73 -6.24 -18.33 7.57
N THR A 74 -5.93 -17.11 7.98
CA THR A 74 -4.64 -16.79 8.64
C THR A 74 -4.65 -17.13 10.14
N THR A 75 -5.82 -17.39 10.73
CA THR A 75 -5.95 -17.58 12.20
C THR A 75 -5.76 -19.04 12.65
N GLN A 76 -5.54 -19.98 11.73
CA GLN A 76 -5.56 -21.42 12.06
C GLN A 76 -4.34 -22.22 11.59
N ARG A 77 -3.16 -21.59 11.49
CA ARG A 77 -1.91 -22.36 11.50
C ARG A 77 -1.48 -22.51 12.96
N SER A 78 -1.75 -23.69 13.49
CA SER A 78 -1.17 -24.21 14.72
C SER A 78 0.23 -23.66 14.94
N SER A 79 0.42 -22.96 16.06
CA SER A 79 1.73 -22.62 16.59
C SER A 79 2.61 -23.86 16.47
N PRO A 80 3.69 -23.82 15.65
CA PRO A 80 4.85 -24.62 16.00
C PRO A 80 5.15 -24.21 17.45
N SER A 81 5.41 -25.18 18.30
CA SER A 81 5.93 -24.94 19.64
C SER A 81 7.21 -24.12 19.49
N ILE A 82 7.07 -22.79 19.45
CA ILE A 82 8.16 -21.86 19.57
C ILE A 82 8.68 -22.18 20.94
N ILE A 83 9.81 -22.87 20.98
CA ILE A 83 10.70 -22.87 22.13
C ILE A 83 10.69 -21.42 22.55
N ALA A 84 10.14 -21.13 23.73
CA ALA A 84 10.19 -19.80 24.32
C ALA A 84 11.66 -19.56 24.68
N ILE A 85 12.47 -19.31 23.65
CA ILE A 85 13.78 -18.72 23.82
C ILE A 85 13.44 -17.32 24.31
N ASP A 86 13.82 -17.05 25.55
CA ASP A 86 13.72 -15.73 26.15
C ASP A 86 14.21 -14.71 25.10
N ASP A 87 13.35 -13.73 24.80
CA ASP A 87 13.57 -12.69 23.78
C ASP A 87 14.87 -11.89 24.06
N LYS A 88 15.42 -12.05 25.27
CA LYS A 88 16.69 -11.49 25.72
C LYS A 88 17.95 -12.24 25.26
N ASP A 89 17.85 -13.51 24.84
CA ASP A 89 19.02 -14.35 24.53
C ASP A 89 19.22 -14.63 23.04
N VAL A 90 18.27 -14.25 22.18
CA VAL A 90 18.37 -14.51 20.75
C VAL A 90 19.23 -13.44 20.05
N LYS A 91 20.52 -13.74 19.87
CA LYS A 91 21.49 -12.86 19.18
C LYS A 91 21.64 -13.25 17.70
N TYR A 92 20.78 -12.72 16.84
CA TYR A 92 20.98 -12.87 15.38
C TYR A 92 22.00 -11.86 14.85
N HIS A 93 22.82 -12.33 13.92
CA HIS A 93 23.69 -11.47 13.10
C HIS A 93 23.27 -11.63 11.65
N VAL A 94 22.65 -10.60 11.09
CA VAL A 94 22.26 -10.60 9.68
C VAL A 94 23.35 -9.90 8.89
N ILE A 95 24.00 -10.66 8.01
CA ILE A 95 25.08 -10.19 7.16
C ILE A 95 24.63 -10.38 5.72
N PHE A 96 24.76 -9.32 4.91
CA PHE A 96 24.47 -9.40 3.48
C PHE A 96 25.53 -8.64 2.68
N SER A 97 25.84 -9.16 1.49
CA SER A 97 26.82 -8.61 0.56
C SER A 97 26.16 -7.80 -0.55
N THR A 98 26.87 -6.79 -1.01
CA THR A 98 26.50 -5.98 -2.18
C THR A 98 27.76 -5.53 -2.91
N GLY A 99 27.66 -5.29 -4.21
CA GLY A 99 28.63 -4.48 -4.93
C GLY A 99 28.40 -2.98 -4.74
N CYS A 100 29.40 -2.19 -5.13
CA CYS A 100 29.33 -0.73 -5.12
C CYS A 100 28.49 -0.20 -6.29
N SER A 101 27.21 0.13 -6.06
CA SER A 101 26.34 0.75 -7.08
C SER A 101 25.11 1.38 -6.44
N ALA A 102 24.66 2.52 -6.97
CA ALA A 102 23.51 3.26 -6.45
C ALA A 102 22.23 2.42 -6.29
N TYR A 103 21.96 1.49 -7.21
CA TYR A 103 20.81 0.58 -7.09
C TYR A 103 20.89 -0.31 -5.84
N GLN A 104 22.07 -0.90 -5.60
CA GLN A 104 22.28 -1.76 -4.43
C GLN A 104 22.36 -0.95 -3.14
N ASP A 105 22.83 0.31 -3.19
CA ASP A 105 22.81 1.24 -2.06
C ASP A 105 21.38 1.55 -1.63
N TRP A 106 20.51 1.86 -2.58
CA TRP A 106 19.09 2.07 -2.31
C TRP A 106 18.42 0.81 -1.73
N GLN A 107 18.68 -0.37 -2.30
CA GLN A 107 18.14 -1.63 -1.76
C GLN A 107 18.59 -1.86 -0.32
N SER A 108 19.86 -1.59 -0.04
CA SER A 108 20.43 -1.73 1.30
C SER A 108 19.82 -0.75 2.29
N PHE A 109 19.62 0.51 1.89
CA PHE A 109 18.93 1.50 2.70
C PHE A 109 17.52 1.05 3.07
N VAL A 110 16.74 0.55 2.09
CA VAL A 110 15.39 0.02 2.33
C VAL A 110 15.44 -1.15 3.30
N PHE A 111 16.44 -2.03 3.18
CA PHE A 111 16.62 -3.15 4.12
C PHE A 111 16.87 -2.66 5.55
N PHE A 112 17.84 -1.77 5.76
CA PHE A 112 18.12 -1.19 7.08
C PHE A 112 16.91 -0.47 7.67
N HIS A 113 16.22 0.35 6.87
CA HIS A 113 15.01 1.04 7.29
C HIS A 113 13.91 0.06 7.72
N ARG A 114 13.72 -1.05 6.99
CA ARG A 114 12.74 -2.07 7.38
C ARG A 114 13.16 -2.80 8.65
N ALA A 115 14.42 -3.20 8.78
CA ALA A 115 14.95 -3.81 10.01
C ALA A 115 14.75 -2.90 11.24
N TRP A 116 14.87 -1.58 11.05
CA TRP A 116 14.59 -0.58 12.09
C TRP A 116 13.10 -0.49 12.43
N VAL A 117 12.23 -0.30 11.43
CA VAL A 117 10.78 -0.14 11.62
C VAL A 117 10.14 -1.36 12.29
N VAL A 118 10.57 -2.57 11.92
CA VAL A 118 10.03 -3.81 12.52
C VAL A 118 10.73 -4.21 13.82
N LYS A 119 11.69 -3.39 14.29
CA LYS A 119 12.52 -3.67 15.48
C LYS A 119 13.17 -5.05 15.44
N GLN A 120 13.63 -5.47 14.25
CA GLN A 120 14.28 -6.77 14.08
C GLN A 120 15.47 -6.88 15.04
N PRO A 121 15.54 -7.88 15.95
CA PRO A 121 16.61 -7.97 16.95
C PRO A 121 17.98 -8.28 16.32
N GLY A 122 19.06 -8.04 17.07
CA GLY A 122 20.43 -8.41 16.65
C GLY A 122 21.23 -7.32 15.92
N ILE A 123 22.33 -7.72 15.27
CA ILE A 123 23.23 -6.84 14.50
C ILE A 123 22.95 -7.03 13.01
N VAL A 124 22.94 -5.93 12.25
CA VAL A 124 22.81 -5.95 10.79
C VAL A 124 24.05 -5.35 10.17
N THR A 125 24.77 -6.14 9.37
CA THR A 125 26.01 -5.73 8.70
C THR A 125 25.86 -5.83 7.20
N ARG A 126 26.14 -4.72 6.51
CA ARG A 126 26.30 -4.70 5.06
C ARG A 126 27.78 -4.85 4.71
N VAL A 127 28.12 -5.85 3.90
CA VAL A 127 29.45 -5.97 3.28
C VAL A 127 29.38 -5.38 1.87
N VAL A 128 30.21 -4.40 1.58
CA VAL A 128 30.29 -3.74 0.27
C VAL A 128 31.61 -4.08 -0.39
N SER A 129 31.55 -4.63 -1.60
CA SER A 129 32.75 -5.06 -2.33
C SER A 129 32.97 -4.24 -3.60
N GLY A 130 34.24 -3.94 -3.87
CA GLY A 130 34.68 -3.36 -5.13
C GLY A 130 34.35 -1.88 -5.33
N CYS A 131 34.28 -1.11 -4.24
CA CYS A 131 34.26 0.35 -4.34
C CYS A 131 35.65 0.90 -4.72
N ASN A 132 35.68 1.98 -5.49
CA ASN A 132 36.85 2.85 -5.53
C ASN A 132 36.88 3.74 -4.26
N PRO A 133 37.99 4.46 -3.98
CA PRO A 133 38.10 5.27 -2.76
C PRO A 133 37.04 6.37 -2.62
N GLU A 134 36.64 6.99 -3.73
CA GLU A 134 35.66 8.09 -3.76
C GLU A 134 34.25 7.58 -3.44
N ASP A 135 33.87 6.46 -4.05
CA ASP A 135 32.59 5.78 -3.80
C ASP A 135 32.51 5.26 -2.37
N GLN A 136 33.60 4.69 -1.86
CA GLN A 136 33.68 4.22 -0.47
C GLN A 136 33.46 5.38 0.51
N ALA A 137 34.13 6.52 0.30
CA ALA A 137 33.98 7.70 1.14
C ALA A 137 32.54 8.26 1.07
N THR A 138 31.97 8.34 -0.13
CA THR A 138 30.60 8.80 -0.35
C THR A 138 29.59 7.89 0.35
N LEU A 139 29.74 6.58 0.20
CA LEU A 139 28.85 5.60 0.80
C LEU A 139 28.98 5.54 2.32
N GLN A 140 30.20 5.68 2.85
CA GLN A 140 30.44 5.78 4.29
C GLN A 140 29.74 7.02 4.87
N SER A 141 29.90 8.19 4.25
CA SER A 141 29.22 9.42 4.66
C SER A 141 27.69 9.30 4.63
N PHE A 142 27.14 8.67 3.58
CA PHE A 142 25.71 8.37 3.51
C PHE A 142 25.27 7.42 4.65
N PHE A 143 26.04 6.36 4.91
CA PHE A 143 25.75 5.42 5.98
C PHE A 143 25.75 6.13 7.36
N ASP A 144 26.75 6.95 7.64
CA ASP A 144 26.90 7.65 8.91
C ASP A 144 25.79 8.70 9.15
N SER A 145 25.33 9.36 8.08
CA SER A 145 24.29 10.38 8.18
C SER A 145 22.87 9.82 8.18
N MET A 146 22.60 8.74 7.44
CA MET A 146 21.23 8.25 7.19
C MET A 146 20.92 6.93 7.88
N ILE A 147 21.90 6.03 8.04
CA ILE A 147 21.68 4.66 8.51
C ILE A 147 22.08 4.50 9.97
N LEU A 148 23.28 4.94 10.33
CA LEU A 148 23.80 4.81 11.68
C LEU A 148 22.88 5.44 12.75
N PRO A 149 22.26 6.63 12.54
CA PRO A 149 21.36 7.22 13.53
C PRO A 149 20.08 6.41 13.79
N MET A 150 19.66 5.53 12.85
CA MET A 150 18.48 4.68 13.06
C MET A 150 18.71 3.65 14.18
N ALA A 151 19.92 3.07 14.25
CA ALA A 151 20.27 2.06 15.25
C ALA A 151 21.81 2.01 15.46
N PRO A 152 22.39 2.98 16.20
CA PRO A 152 23.84 3.19 16.26
C PRO A 152 24.60 1.98 16.81
N GLU A 153 24.01 1.25 17.74
CA GLU A 153 24.64 0.07 18.35
C GLU A 153 24.56 -1.20 17.49
N ARG A 154 23.75 -1.20 16.42
CA ARG A 154 23.38 -2.43 15.70
C ARG A 154 23.74 -2.44 14.23
N PHE A 155 23.68 -1.29 13.57
CA PHE A 155 23.92 -1.23 12.12
C PHE A 155 25.39 -1.01 11.84
N ARG A 156 25.93 -1.78 10.90
CA ARG A 156 27.35 -1.78 10.52
C ARG A 156 27.50 -1.82 9.00
N ILE A 157 28.58 -1.22 8.52
CA ILE A 157 29.04 -1.33 7.14
C ILE A 157 30.49 -1.81 7.14
N HIS A 158 30.85 -2.68 6.21
CA HIS A 158 32.21 -3.19 6.05
C HIS A 158 32.58 -3.16 4.57
N PHE A 159 33.75 -2.61 4.24
CA PHE A 159 34.24 -2.53 2.87
C PHE A 159 35.26 -3.62 2.59
N THR A 160 35.20 -4.18 1.40
CA THR A 160 36.09 -5.26 0.95
C THR A 160 36.56 -5.03 -0.50
N PRO A 161 37.68 -5.65 -0.90
CA PRO A 161 38.17 -5.58 -2.28
C PRO A 161 37.17 -6.14 -3.31
N ASP A 162 37.47 -5.93 -4.59
CA ASP A 162 36.71 -6.54 -5.70
C ASP A 162 37.15 -8.00 -5.92
N PHE A 163 36.23 -8.95 -5.72
CA PHE A 163 36.46 -10.39 -5.97
C PHE A 163 35.88 -10.88 -7.31
N SER A 164 35.39 -9.99 -8.17
CA SER A 164 34.86 -10.38 -9.48
C SER A 164 35.94 -10.95 -10.43
N ARG A 165 37.22 -10.65 -10.18
CA ARG A 165 38.36 -11.02 -11.03
C ARG A 165 39.32 -12.02 -10.37
N VAL A 166 38.80 -12.96 -9.59
CA VAL A 166 39.60 -14.02 -8.95
C VAL A 166 40.34 -14.93 -9.94
N LYS A 167 39.82 -15.08 -11.17
CA LYS A 167 40.46 -15.87 -12.24
C LYS A 167 40.85 -14.94 -13.39
N PRO A 168 42.11 -14.94 -13.85
CA PRO A 168 42.54 -14.15 -15.00
C PRO A 168 41.65 -14.41 -16.23
N GLY A 169 41.21 -13.34 -16.89
CA GLY A 169 40.36 -13.40 -18.08
C GLY A 169 38.89 -13.75 -17.82
N THR A 170 38.47 -13.96 -16.56
CA THR A 170 37.06 -14.22 -16.22
C THR A 170 36.55 -13.16 -15.25
N ASN A 171 35.37 -12.61 -15.54
CA ASN A 171 34.66 -11.69 -14.65
C ASN A 171 33.39 -12.34 -14.11
N TYR A 172 33.36 -12.60 -12.81
CA TYR A 172 32.22 -13.15 -12.10
C TYR A 172 31.31 -12.04 -11.58
N LYS A 173 30.28 -11.72 -12.36
CA LYS A 173 29.32 -10.62 -12.09
C LYS A 173 28.68 -10.65 -10.69
N TYR A 174 28.53 -11.84 -10.10
CA TYR A 174 27.81 -12.06 -8.84
C TYR A 174 28.71 -12.47 -7.66
N PHE A 175 30.03 -12.51 -7.83
CA PHE A 175 30.93 -12.94 -6.74
C PHE A 175 30.93 -11.98 -5.55
N ASN A 176 30.55 -10.73 -5.79
CA ASN A 176 30.48 -9.65 -4.80
C ASN A 176 29.06 -9.45 -4.23
N LYS A 177 28.09 -10.33 -4.55
CA LYS A 177 26.66 -10.15 -4.24
C LYS A 177 26.08 -11.39 -3.59
#